data_AF-A0A9D1IQF9-F1
#
_entry.id   AF-A0A9D1IQF9-F1
#
_cell.length_a   1.000
_cell.length_b   1.000
_cell.length_c   1.000
_cell.angle_alpha   90.00
_cell.angle_beta   90.00
_cell.angle_gamma   90.00
#
_symmetry.space_group_name_H-M   'P 1'
#
loop_
_entity.id
_entity.type
_entity.pdbx_description
1 polymer ?
#
loop_
_entity_poly.entity_id
_entity_poly.type
_entity_poly.pdbx_seq_one_letter_code
_entity_poly.pdbx_strand_id
1 'polypeptide(L)' 'MVKFTPKKQDKEVISIRLPVKLLETVDRTAAKVDISRNELINQCIEFALENLELPE' A
#
# COMPACT_ATOMS: atom_id res chain seq x y z
N MET A 1 28.52 24.24 -4.15
CA MET A 1 28.30 22.79 -4.38
C MET A 1 27.24 22.33 -3.39
N VAL A 2 26.07 21.90 -3.86
CA VAL A 2 24.97 21.47 -2.97
C VAL A 2 25.36 20.12 -2.36
N LYS A 3 25.44 20.04 -1.03
CA LYS A 3 25.69 18.80 -0.32
C LYS A 3 24.36 18.06 -0.14
N PHE A 4 24.32 16.79 -0.52
CA PHE A 4 23.17 15.93 -0.24
C PHE A 4 23.13 15.61 1.27
N THR A 5 21.97 15.83 1.88
CA THR A 5 21.70 15.45 3.27
C THR A 5 20.53 14.46 3.26
N PRO A 6 20.75 13.16 3.54
CA PRO A 6 19.68 12.18 3.56
C PRO A 6 18.67 12.53 4.66
N LYS A 7 17.38 12.54 4.31
CA LYS A 7 16.25 12.71 5.25
C LYS A 7 15.58 11.36 5.49
N LYS A 8 15.04 11.19 6.70
CA LYS A 8 14.24 10.01 7.05
C LYS A 8 12.95 10.04 6.23
N GLN A 9 12.59 8.91 5.63
CA GLN A 9 11.29 8.75 4.98
C GLN A 9 10.28 8.30 6.04
N ASP A 10 9.11 8.94 6.10
CA ASP A 10 8.05 8.66 7.08
C ASP A 10 7.23 7.39 6.75
N LYS A 11 7.86 6.39 6.11
CA LYS A 11 7.21 5.11 5.79
C LYS A 11 7.71 4.04 6.73
N GLU A 12 6.81 3.47 7.53
CA GLU A 12 7.11 2.32 8.37
C GLU A 12 6.82 1.02 7.59
N VAL A 13 7.79 0.10 7.60
CA VAL A 13 7.61 -1.22 6.98
C VAL A 13 6.95 -2.13 8.00
N ILE A 14 5.78 -2.63 7.65
CA ILE A 14 5.04 -3.60 8.45
C ILE A 14 4.93 -4.94 7.71
N SER A 15 4.81 -6.03 8.47
CA SER A 15 4.56 -7.36 7.92
C SER A 15 3.12 -7.77 8.22
N ILE A 16 2.35 -8.06 7.16
CA ILE A 16 0.95 -8.50 7.26
C ILE A 16 0.79 -9.88 6.62
N ARG A 17 -0.12 -10.71 7.17
CA ARG A 17 -0.50 -11.99 6.56
C ARG A 17 -1.76 -11.80 5.73
N LEU A 18 -1.72 -12.23 4.48
CA LEU A 18 -2.86 -12.21 3.56
C LEU A 18 -3.18 -13.63 3.09
N PRO A 19 -4.46 -14.00 2.90
CA PRO A 19 -4.83 -15.24 2.22
C PRO A 19 -4.17 -15.31 0.83
N VAL A 20 -3.68 -16.49 0.45
CA VAL A 20 -2.92 -16.68 -0.81
C VAL A 20 -3.70 -16.17 -2.03
N LYS A 21 -4.99 -16.50 -2.13
CA LYS A 21 -5.84 -16.06 -3.25
C LYS A 21 -6.04 -14.54 -3.30
N LEU A 22 -6.06 -13.89 -2.14
CA LEU A 22 -6.15 -12.44 -2.06
C LEU A 22 -4.84 -11.81 -2.55
N LEU A 23 -3.70 -12.33 -2.10
CA LEU A 23 -2.38 -11.88 -2.55
C LEU A 23 -2.21 -12.03 -4.08
N GLU A 24 -2.60 -13.16 -4.66
CA GLU A 24 -2.57 -13.37 -6.11
C GLU A 24 -3.45 -12.34 -6.86
N THR A 25 -4.59 -12.00 -6.29
CA THR A 25 -5.49 -10.99 -6.86
C THR A 25 -4.87 -9.61 -6.81
N VAL A 26 -4.24 -9.24 -5.69
CA VAL A 26 -3.51 -7.98 -5.54
C VAL A 26 -2.35 -7.91 -6.54
N ASP A 27 -1.54 -8.96 -6.64
CA ASP A 27 -0.39 -9.02 -7.57
C ASP A 27 -0.83 -8.85 -9.03
N ARG A 28 -1.89 -9.55 -9.44
CA ARG A 28 -2.43 -9.44 -10.79
C ARG A 28 -3.00 -8.05 -11.07
N THR A 29 -3.68 -7.44 -10.11
CA THR A 29 -4.26 -6.10 -10.28
C THR A 29 -3.16 -5.05 -10.36
N ALA A 30 -2.16 -5.11 -9.49
CA ALA A 30 -1.02 -4.19 -9.48
C ALA A 30 -0.25 -4.25 -10.82
N ALA A 31 -0.03 -5.46 -11.34
CA ALA A 31 0.59 -5.67 -12.65
C ALA A 31 -0.22 -5.11 -13.83
N LYS A 32 -1.56 -5.12 -13.75
CA LYS A 32 -2.43 -4.57 -14.81
C LYS A 32 -2.38 -3.05 -14.90
N VAL A 33 -2.11 -2.37 -13.78
CA VAL A 33 -2.07 -0.90 -13.70
C VAL A 33 -0.64 -0.35 -13.55
N ASP A 34 0.36 -1.22 -13.67
CA ASP A 34 1.80 -0.90 -13.63
C ASP A 34 2.26 -0.18 -12.34
N ILE A 35 1.77 -0.64 -11.18
CA ILE A 35 2.20 -0.13 -9.86
C ILE A 35 2.72 -1.25 -8.96
N SER A 36 3.42 -0.87 -7.89
CA SER A 36 3.89 -1.87 -6.92
C SER A 36 2.72 -2.46 -6.11
N ARG A 37 2.87 -3.72 -5.68
CA ARG A 37 1.92 -4.37 -4.76
C ARG A 37 1.63 -3.50 -3.52
N ASN A 38 2.69 -2.95 -2.93
CA ASN A 38 2.58 -2.16 -1.70
C ASN A 38 1.80 -0.85 -1.95
N GLU A 39 2.01 -0.24 -3.11
CA GLU A 39 1.28 0.95 -3.52
C GLU A 39 -0.20 0.67 -3.73
N LEU A 40 -0.55 -0.42 -4.42
CA LEU A 40 -1.94 -0.85 -4.55
C LEU A 40 -2.59 -1.14 -3.20
N ILE A 41 -1.91 -1.88 -2.31
CA ILE A 41 -2.45 -2.21 -0.98
C ILE A 41 -2.75 -0.94 -0.19
N ASN A 42 -1.84 0.06 -0.20
CA ASN A 42 -2.06 1.32 0.50
C ASN A 42 -3.26 2.09 -0.09
N GLN A 43 -3.37 2.20 -1.41
CA GLN A 43 -4.53 2.84 -2.06
C GLN A 43 -5.84 2.13 -1.70
N CYS A 44 -5.84 0.80 -1.67
CA CYS A 44 -7.01 0.02 -1.26
C CYS A 44 -7.39 0.26 0.21
N ILE A 45 -6.40 0.37 1.11
CA ILE A 45 -6.63 0.65 2.54
C ILE A 45 -7.18 2.06 2.72
N GLU A 46 -6.57 3.07 2.08
CA GLU A 46 -7.03 4.46 2.11
C GLU A 46 -8.48 4.56 1.65
N PHE A 47 -8.78 4.00 0.47
CA PHE A 47 -10.15 3.96 -0.05
C PHE A 47 -11.13 3.27 0.91
N ALA A 48 -10.75 2.10 1.44
CA ALA A 48 -11.62 1.36 2.35
C ALA A 48 -11.91 2.14 3.63
N LEU A 49 -10.93 2.85 4.20
CA LEU A 49 -11.10 3.67 5.39
C LEU A 49 -11.96 4.91 5.14
N GLU A 50 -11.78 5.57 3.99
CA GLU A 50 -12.61 6.73 3.61
C GLU A 50 -14.09 6.38 3.39
N ASN A 51 -14.36 5.12 3.01
CA ASN A 51 -15.71 4.63 2.74
C ASN A 51 -16.25 3.72 3.86
N LEU A 52 -15.54 3.63 4.99
CA LEU A 52 -15.96 2.81 6.11
C LEU A 52 -17.00 3.55 6.95
N GLU A 53 -18.25 3.09 6.91
CA GLU A 53 -19.30 3.56 7.84
C GLU A 53 -19.22 2.76 9.14
N LEU A 54 -18.76 3.41 10.21
CA LEU A 54 -18.76 2.82 11.55
C LEU A 54 -20.05 3.20 12.29
N PRO A 55 -20.69 2.26 13.02
CA PRO A 55 -21.77 2.61 13.92
C PRO A 55 -21.24 3.50 15.06
N GLU A 56 -22.08 4.44 15.52
CA GLU A 56 -21.81 5.31 16.69
C GLU A 56 -21.60 4.53 17.99
#